data_AF-A0A919HBP6-F1
#
_entry.id   AF-A0A919HBP6-F1
#
_cell.length_a   1.000
_cell.length_b   1.000
_cell.length_c   1.000
_cell.angle_alpha   90.00
_cell.angle_beta   90.00
_cell.angle_gamma   90.00
#
_symmetry.space_group_name_H-M   'P 1'
#
loop_
_entity.id
_entity.type
_entity.pdbx_description
1 polymer ?
#
loop_
_entity_poly.entity_id
_entity_poly.type
_entity_poly.pdbx_seq_one_letter_code
_entity_poly.pdbx_strand_id
1 'polypeptide(L)'
;MAAVTFADERLRDDDLAFAARTTATVPGLSHHTVPGAPGTVYYAGLHDLAALPVTDAPNAYVVTASIKRAVLDTIAANAPTPGVHFTGAAGDAVLSAPSSYLADLLRERRHRQAWSHALVHARLRHTSTFAVLARAWPASRTDLAKAWSQTADELRRPARDWIPQAQRPVAWTPLLASADWMNTDTRSRLADAVDQAAGALANAPARLADWTARQDLARVGANTAGWRALALAEHGIELAAPYLDNEVIRACLAVPADQRGAPGQYKPLLDAAFTGKRVLPGFVLARTTKGGFNALAYAGLRDHAPVLKELVGPSSRLAALGLVTQAPVNDALARAAAGQPTAQGALHLVVTAEVWLRQLAAAPTCWWEEVSPHVARA
;
A
#
# COMPACT_ATOMS: atom_id res chain seq x y z
N MET A 1 -21.42 -2.70 -20.43
CA MET A 1 -20.37 -2.91 -19.39
C MET A 1 -20.85 -2.28 -18.10
N ALA A 2 -20.62 -2.90 -16.94
CA ALA A 2 -20.97 -2.32 -15.65
C ALA A 2 -19.73 -1.71 -14.99
N ALA A 3 -19.87 -0.49 -14.48
CA ALA A 3 -18.88 0.19 -13.66
C ALA A 3 -19.44 0.35 -12.24
N VAL A 4 -18.56 0.24 -11.25
CA VAL A 4 -18.94 0.35 -9.84
C VAL A 4 -18.05 1.35 -9.15
N THR A 5 -18.62 2.22 -8.31
CA THR A 5 -17.86 3.22 -7.55
C THR A 5 -18.29 3.20 -6.10
N PHE A 6 -17.33 2.94 -5.19
CA PHE A 6 -17.54 3.16 -3.78
C PHE A 6 -17.58 4.65 -3.49
N ALA A 7 -18.69 5.11 -2.91
CA ALA A 7 -18.93 6.52 -2.64
C ALA A 7 -19.25 6.70 -1.16
N ASP A 8 -18.37 7.40 -0.46
CA ASP A 8 -18.51 7.68 0.97
C ASP A 8 -18.10 9.12 1.22
N GLU A 9 -18.92 9.88 1.95
CA GLU A 9 -18.68 11.29 2.24
C GLU A 9 -17.33 11.53 2.96
N ARG A 10 -16.84 10.53 3.70
CA ARG A 10 -15.55 10.60 4.40
C ARG A 10 -14.38 10.63 3.44
N LEU A 11 -14.52 10.15 2.20
CA LEU A 11 -13.44 10.18 1.21
C LEU A 11 -13.14 11.62 0.72
N ARG A 12 -14.13 12.52 0.79
CA ARG A 12 -14.04 13.92 0.36
C ARG A 12 -13.38 14.08 -1.01
N ASP A 13 -13.81 13.26 -1.95
CA ASP A 13 -13.26 13.20 -3.29
C ASP A 13 -14.30 13.50 -4.37
N ASP A 14 -13.86 13.47 -5.62
CA ASP A 14 -14.67 13.65 -6.80
C ASP A 14 -14.79 12.36 -7.63
N ASP A 15 -14.47 11.19 -7.06
CA ASP A 15 -14.51 9.91 -7.78
C ASP A 15 -15.93 9.61 -8.30
N LEU A 16 -16.95 9.79 -7.45
CA LEU A 16 -18.34 9.59 -7.84
C LEU A 16 -18.78 10.56 -8.94
N ALA A 17 -18.40 11.84 -8.83
CA ALA A 17 -18.76 12.86 -9.81
C ALA A 17 -18.13 12.56 -11.19
N PHE A 18 -16.86 12.13 -11.20
CA PHE A 18 -16.19 11.70 -12.43
C PHE A 18 -16.78 10.41 -13.01
N ALA A 19 -17.17 9.44 -12.17
CA ALA A 19 -17.80 8.21 -12.61
C ALA A 19 -19.16 8.46 -13.26
N ALA A 20 -20.02 9.28 -12.63
CA ALA A 20 -21.32 9.66 -13.17
C ALA A 20 -21.18 10.38 -14.52
N ARG A 21 -20.25 11.35 -14.60
CA ARG A 21 -19.97 12.09 -15.84
C ARG A 21 -19.41 11.19 -16.95
N THR A 22 -18.57 10.21 -16.61
CA THR A 22 -18.04 9.23 -17.56
C THR A 22 -19.16 8.36 -18.12
N THR A 23 -20.04 7.88 -17.27
CA THR A 23 -21.20 7.06 -17.67
C THR A 23 -22.15 7.82 -18.59
N ALA A 24 -22.38 9.10 -18.33
CA ALA A 24 -23.19 9.95 -19.21
C ALA A 24 -22.57 10.19 -20.60
N THR A 25 -21.27 9.94 -20.78
CA THR A 25 -20.54 10.24 -22.02
C THR A 25 -20.04 9.02 -22.77
N VAL A 26 -19.94 7.85 -22.12
CA VAL A 26 -19.47 6.60 -22.72
C VAL A 26 -20.66 5.68 -23.01
N PRO A 27 -21.03 5.44 -24.28
CA PRO A 27 -22.16 4.59 -24.63
C PRO A 27 -22.00 3.15 -24.11
N GLY A 28 -23.10 2.55 -23.63
CA GLY A 28 -23.12 1.16 -23.18
C GLY A 28 -22.47 0.92 -21.81
N LEU A 29 -22.10 1.98 -21.08
CA LEU A 29 -21.67 1.91 -19.68
C LEU A 29 -22.88 2.10 -18.76
N SER A 30 -23.07 1.16 -17.83
CA SER A 30 -24.01 1.28 -16.71
C SER A 30 -23.22 1.48 -15.44
N HIS A 31 -23.63 2.40 -14.58
CA HIS A 31 -22.89 2.73 -13.36
C HIS A 31 -23.73 2.47 -12.12
N HIS A 32 -23.11 1.77 -11.17
CA HIS A 32 -23.70 1.43 -9.88
C HIS A 32 -22.85 2.04 -8.77
N THR A 33 -23.50 2.79 -7.90
CA THR A 33 -22.85 3.35 -6.71
C THR A 33 -22.92 2.35 -5.57
N VAL A 34 -21.82 2.20 -4.85
CA VAL A 34 -21.74 1.46 -3.59
C VAL A 34 -21.71 2.50 -2.47
N PRO A 35 -22.86 2.81 -1.85
CA PRO A 35 -22.90 3.82 -0.82
C PRO A 35 -22.11 3.36 0.41
N GLY A 36 -21.32 4.26 0.95
CA GLY A 36 -20.69 4.09 2.25
C GLY A 36 -21.74 3.96 3.35
N ALA A 37 -21.54 2.98 4.22
CA ALA A 37 -22.33 2.74 5.41
C ALA A 37 -21.41 2.71 6.65
N PRO A 38 -21.96 2.78 7.88
CA PRO A 38 -21.17 2.63 9.10
C PRO A 38 -20.29 1.37 9.12
N GLY A 39 -20.77 0.26 8.52
CA GLY A 39 -20.04 -1.00 8.43
C GLY A 39 -19.05 -1.15 7.26
N THR A 40 -19.07 -0.24 6.27
CA THR A 40 -18.13 -0.29 5.13
C THR A 40 -16.93 0.62 5.41
N VAL A 41 -16.21 0.28 6.46
CA VAL A 41 -15.08 1.04 6.98
C VAL A 41 -13.92 0.10 7.28
N TYR A 42 -12.71 0.65 7.44
CA TYR A 42 -11.55 -0.14 7.84
C TYR A 42 -11.83 -0.88 9.16
N TYR A 43 -11.28 -2.09 9.31
CA TYR A 43 -11.38 -2.97 10.47
C TYR A 43 -12.78 -3.50 10.81
N ALA A 44 -13.81 -3.14 10.05
CA ALA A 44 -15.12 -3.74 10.22
C ALA A 44 -15.07 -5.24 9.88
N GLY A 45 -15.75 -6.04 10.69
CA GLY A 45 -15.76 -7.51 10.58
C GLY A 45 -14.65 -8.23 11.35
N LEU A 46 -13.65 -7.53 11.91
CA LEU A 46 -12.55 -8.19 12.63
C LEU A 46 -12.94 -8.83 13.99
N HIS A 47 -14.21 -8.72 14.40
CA HIS A 47 -14.74 -9.47 15.55
C HIS A 47 -15.04 -10.95 15.20
N ASP A 48 -15.18 -11.27 13.92
CA ASP A 48 -15.35 -12.64 13.41
C ASP A 48 -14.26 -12.94 12.38
N LEU A 49 -13.15 -13.50 12.86
CA LEU A 49 -12.01 -13.84 12.01
C LEU A 49 -12.25 -15.09 11.15
N ALA A 50 -13.23 -15.93 11.50
CA ALA A 50 -13.57 -17.13 10.74
C ALA A 50 -14.31 -16.78 9.44
N ALA A 51 -15.03 -15.67 9.44
CA ALA A 51 -15.67 -15.11 8.26
C ALA A 51 -14.72 -14.35 7.33
N LEU A 52 -13.40 -14.35 7.55
CA LEU A 52 -12.41 -13.69 6.69
C LEU A 52 -11.60 -14.75 5.91
N PRO A 53 -11.25 -14.51 4.64
CA PRO A 53 -10.47 -15.48 3.88
C PRO A 53 -9.06 -15.60 4.44
N VAL A 54 -8.58 -16.84 4.52
CA VAL A 54 -7.19 -17.16 4.91
C VAL A 54 -6.29 -17.03 3.68
N THR A 55 -5.11 -16.46 3.87
CA THR A 55 -4.07 -16.32 2.83
C THR A 55 -2.75 -16.91 3.29
N ASP A 56 -1.88 -17.29 2.36
CA ASP A 56 -0.58 -17.93 2.67
C ASP A 56 0.40 -17.03 3.45
N ALA A 57 0.18 -15.71 3.42
CA ALA A 57 0.95 -14.72 4.15
C ALA A 57 0.01 -13.64 4.72
N PRO A 58 0.44 -12.85 5.73
CA PRO A 58 -0.31 -11.69 6.19
C PRO A 58 -0.67 -10.76 5.04
N ASN A 59 -1.96 -10.49 4.84
CA ASN A 59 -2.42 -9.69 3.71
C ASN A 59 -3.23 -8.46 4.14
N ALA A 60 -2.71 -7.27 3.81
CA ALA A 60 -3.25 -6.00 4.27
C ALA A 60 -4.67 -5.71 3.78
N TYR A 61 -5.22 -6.47 2.82
CA TYR A 61 -6.61 -6.30 2.40
C TYR A 61 -7.60 -6.61 3.51
N VAL A 62 -7.23 -7.45 4.49
CA VAL A 62 -8.12 -7.91 5.57
C VAL A 62 -8.72 -6.76 6.36
N VAL A 63 -7.95 -5.69 6.60
CA VAL A 63 -8.43 -4.49 7.30
C VAL A 63 -9.37 -3.65 6.43
N THR A 64 -9.53 -3.97 5.15
CA THR A 64 -10.44 -3.32 4.19
C THR A 64 -11.51 -4.28 3.64
N ALA A 65 -11.61 -5.50 4.18
CA ALA A 65 -12.44 -6.56 3.61
C ALA A 65 -13.91 -6.15 3.48
N SER A 66 -14.48 -5.45 4.46
CA SER A 66 -15.86 -4.94 4.42
C SER A 66 -16.16 -4.04 3.21
N ILE A 67 -15.25 -3.10 2.90
CA ILE A 67 -15.36 -2.20 1.76
C ILE A 67 -15.29 -3.00 0.46
N LYS A 68 -14.37 -3.96 0.39
CA LYS A 68 -14.18 -4.81 -0.78
C LYS A 68 -15.38 -5.72 -1.03
N ARG A 69 -15.96 -6.32 0.02
CA ARG A 69 -17.19 -7.10 -0.05
C ARG A 69 -18.35 -6.27 -0.55
N ALA A 70 -18.60 -5.09 0.02
CA ALA A 70 -19.69 -4.23 -0.45
C ALA A 70 -19.59 -3.88 -1.95
N VAL A 71 -18.37 -3.69 -2.45
CA VAL A 71 -18.13 -3.51 -3.90
C VAL A 71 -18.46 -4.78 -4.67
N LEU A 72 -17.99 -5.94 -4.23
CA LEU A 72 -18.23 -7.23 -4.88
C LEU A 72 -19.70 -7.66 -4.83
N ASP A 73 -20.40 -7.44 -3.72
CA ASP A 73 -21.84 -7.64 -3.57
C ASP A 73 -22.62 -6.84 -4.60
N THR A 74 -22.26 -5.57 -4.77
CA THR A 74 -22.88 -4.70 -5.78
C THR A 74 -22.58 -5.18 -7.20
N ILE A 75 -21.37 -5.68 -7.46
CA ILE A 75 -21.03 -6.27 -8.76
C ILE A 75 -21.88 -7.51 -9.01
N ALA A 76 -21.93 -8.45 -8.05
CA ALA A 76 -22.67 -9.70 -8.17
C ALA A 76 -24.18 -9.47 -8.37
N ALA A 77 -24.76 -8.49 -7.68
CA ALA A 77 -26.17 -8.14 -7.83
C ALA A 77 -26.52 -7.55 -9.21
N ASN A 78 -25.56 -6.97 -9.92
CA ASN A 78 -25.78 -6.24 -11.17
C ASN A 78 -25.10 -6.89 -12.40
N ALA A 79 -24.37 -7.99 -12.21
CA ALA A 79 -23.72 -8.75 -13.27
C ALA A 79 -24.29 -10.19 -13.33
N PRO A 80 -25.20 -10.48 -14.27
CA PRO A 80 -25.95 -11.76 -14.29
C PRO A 80 -25.10 -12.99 -14.64
N THR A 81 -23.86 -12.81 -15.11
CA THR A 81 -22.90 -13.90 -15.39
C THR A 81 -21.56 -13.60 -14.73
N PRO A 82 -20.95 -14.57 -14.01
CA PRO A 82 -19.59 -14.44 -13.50
C PRO A 82 -18.64 -14.06 -14.64
N GLY A 83 -17.84 -13.03 -14.42
CA GLY A 83 -16.94 -12.47 -15.43
C GLY A 83 -15.74 -11.79 -14.79
N VAL A 84 -14.92 -11.15 -15.62
CA VAL A 84 -13.73 -10.45 -15.15
C VAL A 84 -14.11 -9.06 -14.63
N HIS A 85 -13.74 -8.77 -13.38
CA HIS A 85 -13.81 -7.43 -12.81
C HIS A 85 -12.45 -6.74 -12.92
N PHE A 86 -12.38 -5.66 -13.71
CA PHE A 86 -11.17 -4.85 -13.83
C PHE A 86 -11.06 -3.83 -12.70
N THR A 87 -9.88 -3.77 -12.08
CA THR A 87 -9.53 -2.74 -11.10
C THR A 87 -8.34 -1.90 -11.54
N GLY A 88 -8.29 -0.64 -11.09
CA GLY A 88 -7.14 0.26 -11.25
C GLY A 88 -6.02 0.04 -10.22
N ALA A 89 -6.03 -1.09 -9.49
CA ALA A 89 -4.97 -1.43 -8.54
C ALA A 89 -3.58 -1.37 -9.20
N ALA A 90 -2.55 -0.98 -8.43
CA ALA A 90 -1.19 -0.70 -8.90
C ALA A 90 -1.01 0.46 -9.88
N GLY A 91 -2.08 1.15 -10.31
CA GLY A 91 -1.97 2.29 -11.21
C GLY A 91 -1.04 3.40 -10.69
N ASP A 92 -1.08 3.70 -9.40
CA ASP A 92 -0.14 4.67 -8.80
C ASP A 92 1.30 4.15 -8.74
N ALA A 93 1.48 2.85 -8.51
CA ALA A 93 2.80 2.23 -8.41
C ALA A 93 3.57 2.35 -9.75
N VAL A 94 2.85 2.25 -10.87
CA VAL A 94 3.46 2.31 -12.21
C VAL A 94 3.32 3.65 -12.91
N LEU A 95 2.32 4.49 -12.61
CA LEU A 95 2.09 5.78 -13.30
C LEU A 95 2.54 7.00 -12.51
N SER A 96 2.95 6.81 -11.25
CA SER A 96 3.47 7.89 -10.40
C SER A 96 4.84 7.53 -9.87
N ALA A 97 5.46 8.47 -9.16
CA ALA A 97 6.70 8.20 -8.44
C ALA A 97 6.71 8.95 -7.10
N PRO A 98 7.12 8.30 -6.01
CA PRO A 98 7.36 8.99 -4.74
C PRO A 98 8.49 10.01 -4.92
N SER A 99 8.51 11.07 -4.09
CA SER A 99 9.56 12.12 -4.16
C SER A 99 10.96 11.64 -3.76
N SER A 100 11.15 10.33 -3.57
CA SER A 100 12.43 9.73 -3.20
C SER A 100 13.45 9.79 -4.34
N TYR A 101 13.00 9.94 -5.60
CA TYR A 101 13.86 10.23 -6.76
C TYR A 101 14.69 11.51 -6.59
N LEU A 102 14.31 12.44 -5.70
CA LEU A 102 15.11 13.63 -5.41
C LEU A 102 16.49 13.26 -4.87
N ALA A 103 16.60 12.15 -4.13
CA ALA A 103 17.89 11.62 -3.67
C ALA A 103 18.76 11.17 -4.85
N ASP A 104 18.15 10.57 -5.87
CA ASP A 104 18.86 10.14 -7.08
C ASP A 104 19.32 11.36 -7.90
N LEU A 105 18.46 12.38 -8.08
CA LEU A 105 18.86 13.62 -8.76
C LEU A 105 20.03 14.32 -8.05
N LEU A 106 20.05 14.32 -6.71
CA LEU A 106 21.16 14.86 -5.93
C LEU A 106 22.43 14.02 -6.11
N ARG A 107 22.32 12.68 -6.07
CA ARG A 107 23.44 11.76 -6.30
C ARG A 107 24.06 11.94 -7.68
N GLU A 108 23.22 12.10 -8.70
CA GLU A 108 23.59 12.30 -10.11
C GLU A 108 24.01 13.73 -10.44
N ARG A 109 24.11 14.62 -9.44
CA ARG A 109 24.49 16.04 -9.61
C ARG A 109 23.55 16.85 -10.51
N ARG A 110 22.30 16.40 -10.68
CA ARG A 110 21.24 17.10 -11.42
C ARG A 110 20.58 18.19 -10.56
N HIS A 111 21.40 19.05 -9.95
CA HIS A 111 20.98 19.98 -8.89
C HIS A 111 19.90 20.97 -9.32
N ARG A 112 19.96 21.48 -10.57
CA ARG A 112 18.94 22.39 -11.11
C ARG A 112 17.56 21.75 -11.11
N GLN A 113 17.47 20.49 -11.54
CA GLN A 113 16.23 19.76 -11.57
C GLN A 113 15.78 19.34 -10.17
N ALA A 114 16.71 18.89 -9.31
CA ALA A 114 16.41 18.60 -7.91
C ALA A 114 15.79 19.81 -7.21
N TRP A 115 16.36 21.01 -7.40
CA TRP A 115 15.84 22.26 -6.86
C TRP A 115 14.46 22.61 -7.41
N SER A 116 14.28 22.54 -8.73
CA SER A 116 12.99 22.81 -9.39
C SER A 116 11.88 21.87 -8.88
N HIS A 117 12.16 20.57 -8.80
CA HIS A 117 11.19 19.59 -8.31
C HIS A 117 10.93 19.78 -6.81
N ALA A 118 11.97 20.09 -6.02
CA ALA A 118 11.83 20.35 -4.60
C ALA A 118 10.94 21.58 -4.31
N LEU A 119 11.00 22.65 -5.13
CA LEU A 119 10.11 23.80 -5.01
C LEU A 119 8.63 23.42 -5.10
N VAL A 120 8.28 22.55 -6.06
CA VAL A 120 6.89 22.11 -6.23
C VAL A 120 6.47 21.21 -5.07
N HIS A 121 7.32 20.25 -4.66
CA HIS A 121 7.05 19.40 -3.49
C HIS A 121 6.92 20.22 -2.20
N ALA A 122 7.71 21.29 -2.05
CA ALA A 122 7.64 22.20 -0.91
C ALA A 122 6.29 22.92 -0.85
N ARG A 123 5.78 23.42 -2.00
CA ARG A 123 4.45 24.02 -2.11
C ARG A 123 3.34 23.04 -1.79
N LEU A 124 3.38 21.83 -2.38
CA LEU A 124 2.38 20.78 -2.15
C LEU A 124 2.31 20.32 -0.69
N ARG A 125 3.42 20.41 0.05
CA ARG A 125 3.54 19.97 1.45
C ARG A 125 3.53 21.12 2.45
N HIS A 126 3.31 22.36 2.01
CA HIS A 126 3.37 23.55 2.84
C HIS A 126 4.63 23.62 3.72
N THR A 127 5.80 23.36 3.11
CA THR A 127 7.10 23.33 3.79
C THR A 127 8.17 24.07 2.97
N SER A 128 9.40 24.15 3.47
CA SER A 128 10.50 24.80 2.75
C SER A 128 11.19 23.86 1.77
N THR A 129 11.69 24.42 0.66
CA THR A 129 12.51 23.70 -0.32
C THR A 129 13.74 23.06 0.34
N PHE A 130 14.37 23.77 1.27
CA PHE A 130 15.51 23.27 2.03
C PHE A 130 15.14 22.05 2.87
N ALA A 131 13.98 22.03 3.53
CA ALA A 131 13.53 20.86 4.28
C ALA A 131 13.31 19.64 3.37
N VAL A 132 12.76 19.84 2.17
CA VAL A 132 12.59 18.76 1.18
C VAL A 132 13.93 18.19 0.74
N LEU A 133 14.89 19.05 0.40
CA LEU A 133 16.23 18.63 -0.03
C LEU A 133 17.03 18.01 1.11
N ALA A 134 16.97 18.58 2.32
CA ALA A 134 17.61 18.04 3.52
C ALA A 134 17.11 16.63 3.84
N ARG A 135 15.83 16.32 3.61
CA ARG A 135 15.30 14.96 3.77
C ARG A 135 15.80 13.98 2.71
N ALA A 136 16.04 14.44 1.48
CA ALA A 136 16.54 13.58 0.39
C ALA A 136 18.06 13.36 0.45
N TRP A 137 18.79 14.30 1.03
CA TRP A 137 20.27 14.31 1.03
C TRP A 137 20.93 13.09 1.67
N PRO A 138 20.50 12.56 2.84
CA PRO A 138 21.14 11.39 3.44
C PRO A 138 21.12 10.18 2.49
N ALA A 139 19.97 9.92 1.86
CA ALA A 139 19.83 8.84 0.89
C ALA A 139 20.73 9.04 -0.33
N SER A 140 20.95 10.28 -0.79
CA SER A 140 21.81 10.55 -1.96
C SER A 140 23.29 10.22 -1.71
N ARG A 141 23.70 10.06 -0.45
CA ARG A 141 25.09 9.79 -0.05
C ARG A 141 25.39 8.33 0.30
N THR A 142 24.44 7.44 0.04
CA THR A 142 24.56 6.01 0.34
C THR A 142 23.99 5.16 -0.81
N ASP A 143 24.36 3.89 -0.86
CA ASP A 143 23.79 2.85 -1.73
C ASP A 143 22.93 1.88 -0.90
N LEU A 144 22.33 0.89 -1.55
CA LEU A 144 21.45 -0.07 -0.87
C LEU A 144 22.17 -0.91 0.18
N ALA A 145 23.36 -1.44 -0.13
CA ALA A 145 24.13 -2.28 0.78
C ALA A 145 24.47 -1.51 2.07
N LYS A 146 25.06 -0.32 1.92
CA LYS A 146 25.40 0.53 3.05
C LYS A 146 24.16 1.01 3.80
N ALA A 147 23.06 1.32 3.10
CA ALA A 147 21.81 1.68 3.75
C ALA A 147 21.22 0.54 4.58
N TRP A 148 21.39 -0.71 4.16
CA TRP A 148 20.98 -1.88 4.94
C TRP A 148 21.85 -2.10 6.18
N SER A 149 23.18 -2.00 6.08
CA SER A 149 24.02 -2.03 7.29
C SER A 149 23.68 -0.90 8.27
N GLN A 150 23.40 0.32 7.76
CA GLN A 150 22.90 1.43 8.59
C GLN A 150 21.53 1.14 9.23
N THR A 151 20.66 0.43 8.51
CA THR A 151 19.35 0.01 9.03
C THR A 151 19.51 -1.05 10.12
N ALA A 152 20.44 -1.99 9.96
CA ALA A 152 20.79 -2.97 10.99
C ALA A 152 21.32 -2.28 12.25
N ASP A 153 22.21 -1.31 12.11
CA ASP A 153 22.70 -0.51 13.24
C ASP A 153 21.56 0.26 13.93
N GLU A 154 20.60 0.80 13.17
CA GLU A 154 19.42 1.48 13.72
C GLU A 154 18.50 0.52 14.49
N LEU A 155 18.32 -0.71 14.00
CA LEU A 155 17.55 -1.75 14.68
C LEU A 155 18.21 -2.24 15.97
N ARG A 156 19.54 -2.21 16.05
CA ARG A 156 20.30 -2.57 17.27
C ARG A 156 20.25 -1.48 18.35
N ARG A 157 20.00 -0.22 17.98
CA ARG A 157 19.81 0.89 18.94
C ARG A 157 18.46 0.78 19.66
N PRO A 158 18.27 1.44 20.82
CA PRO A 158 16.96 1.51 21.47
C PRO A 158 15.85 1.97 20.53
N ALA A 159 14.64 1.44 20.73
CA ALA A 159 13.46 1.87 19.99
C ALA A 159 13.25 3.38 20.13
N ARG A 160 12.84 4.02 19.05
CA ARG A 160 12.71 5.48 18.99
C ARG A 160 11.28 5.90 19.23
N ASP A 161 11.11 7.14 19.68
CA ASP A 161 9.81 7.77 19.68
C ASP A 161 9.23 7.84 18.26
N TRP A 162 7.91 7.68 18.19
CA TRP A 162 7.20 7.80 16.94
C TRP A 162 7.14 9.25 16.48
N ILE A 163 7.55 9.46 15.23
CA ILE A 163 7.29 10.69 14.47
C ILE A 163 6.64 10.31 13.13
N PRO A 164 5.85 11.21 12.52
CA PRO A 164 5.31 10.98 11.18
C PRO A 164 6.41 10.63 10.16
N GLN A 165 6.15 9.65 9.29
CA GLN A 165 7.13 9.22 8.27
C GLN A 165 7.52 10.37 7.33
N ALA A 166 6.61 11.33 7.12
CA ALA A 166 6.86 12.53 6.34
C ALA A 166 7.90 13.48 6.98
N GLN A 167 8.32 13.24 8.23
CA GLN A 167 9.37 13.99 8.92
C GLN A 167 10.70 13.23 8.93
N ARG A 168 10.69 11.90 8.69
CA ARG A 168 11.91 11.09 8.57
C ARG A 168 12.65 11.42 7.25
N PRO A 169 13.98 11.30 7.20
CA PRO A 169 14.73 11.31 5.96
C PRO A 169 14.22 10.26 4.97
N VAL A 170 14.42 10.51 3.68
CA VAL A 170 14.28 9.48 2.66
C VAL A 170 15.33 8.40 2.93
N ALA A 171 14.94 7.14 2.78
CA ALA A 171 15.81 5.99 2.98
C ALA A 171 15.54 4.96 1.87
N TRP A 172 16.54 4.12 1.59
CA TRP A 172 16.37 2.96 0.70
C TRP A 172 15.39 1.95 1.30
N THR A 173 15.41 1.77 2.62
CA THR A 173 14.51 0.90 3.37
C THR A 173 14.00 1.64 4.60
N PRO A 174 12.93 2.44 4.47
CA PRO A 174 12.41 3.20 5.60
C PRO A 174 11.82 2.26 6.67
N LEU A 175 12.35 2.32 7.89
CA LEU A 175 11.74 1.63 9.03
C LEU A 175 10.43 2.31 9.42
N LEU A 176 9.36 1.52 9.45
CA LEU A 176 8.06 1.92 9.97
C LEU A 176 8.05 1.82 11.50
N ALA A 177 7.05 2.46 12.13
CA ALA A 177 6.88 2.40 13.59
C ALA A 177 6.77 0.96 14.14
N SER A 178 6.29 0.01 13.32
CA SER A 178 6.24 -1.40 13.70
C SER A 178 7.62 -1.97 14.06
N ALA A 179 8.71 -1.48 13.45
CA ALA A 179 10.07 -1.88 13.81
C ALA A 179 10.50 -1.38 15.19
N ASP A 180 9.96 -0.23 15.62
CA ASP A 180 10.16 0.32 16.97
C ASP A 180 9.22 -0.35 18.00
N TRP A 181 8.19 -1.09 17.56
CA TRP A 181 7.28 -1.86 18.43
C TRP A 181 7.71 -3.30 18.63
N MET A 182 8.56 -3.84 17.76
CA MET A 182 9.14 -5.17 17.93
C MET A 182 9.87 -5.27 19.28
N ASN A 183 9.89 -6.46 19.88
CA ASN A 183 10.73 -6.66 21.06
C ASN A 183 12.23 -6.57 20.69
N THR A 184 13.09 -6.41 21.70
CA THR A 184 14.54 -6.23 21.48
C THR A 184 15.18 -7.39 20.71
N ASP A 185 14.81 -8.63 21.02
CA ASP A 185 15.36 -9.84 20.37
C ASP A 185 14.96 -9.90 18.88
N THR A 186 13.68 -9.69 18.55
CA THR A 186 13.19 -9.64 17.17
C THR A 186 13.85 -8.52 16.38
N ARG A 187 14.06 -7.34 16.99
CA ARG A 187 14.82 -6.25 16.36
C ARG A 187 16.27 -6.65 16.08
N SER A 188 16.93 -7.35 17.00
CA SER A 188 18.28 -7.86 16.80
C SER A 188 18.34 -8.88 15.67
N ARG A 189 17.43 -9.86 15.65
CA ARG A 189 17.37 -10.87 14.58
C ARG A 189 17.09 -10.25 13.21
N LEU A 190 16.20 -9.25 13.15
CA LEU A 190 15.95 -8.50 11.93
C LEU A 190 17.20 -7.72 11.51
N ALA A 191 17.92 -7.11 12.45
CA ALA A 191 19.17 -6.42 12.16
C ALA A 191 20.19 -7.38 11.53
N ASP A 192 20.38 -8.56 12.13
CA ASP A 192 21.35 -9.55 11.64
C ASP A 192 20.97 -10.07 10.25
N ALA A 193 19.68 -10.32 10.01
CA ALA A 193 19.19 -10.72 8.69
C ALA A 193 19.40 -9.64 7.62
N VAL A 194 19.17 -8.37 7.96
CA VAL A 194 19.38 -7.23 7.05
C VAL A 194 20.86 -7.01 6.77
N ASP A 195 21.72 -7.16 7.78
CA ASP A 195 23.17 -7.00 7.65
C ASP A 195 23.80 -8.14 6.83
N GLN A 196 23.33 -9.37 7.03
CA GLN A 196 23.69 -10.52 6.19
C GLN A 196 23.26 -10.29 4.74
N ALA A 197 22.04 -9.80 4.52
CA ALA A 197 21.54 -9.47 3.17
C ALA A 197 22.37 -8.36 2.52
N ALA A 198 22.86 -7.38 3.30
CA ALA A 198 23.75 -6.33 2.80
C ALA A 198 25.08 -6.91 2.29
N GLY A 199 25.68 -7.85 3.04
CA GLY A 199 26.92 -8.52 2.64
C GLY A 199 26.78 -9.44 1.42
N ALA A 200 25.58 -9.99 1.19
CA ALA A 200 25.29 -10.87 0.05
C ALA A 200 24.87 -10.14 -1.23
N LEU A 201 24.75 -8.81 -1.21
CA LEU A 201 24.16 -8.05 -2.31
C LEU A 201 25.16 -7.88 -3.47
N ALA A 202 25.09 -8.77 -4.47
CA ALA A 202 25.96 -8.74 -5.65
C ALA A 202 25.57 -7.69 -6.70
N ASN A 203 24.25 -7.44 -6.89
CA ASN A 203 23.72 -6.57 -7.95
C ASN A 203 22.70 -5.56 -7.37
N ALA A 204 23.21 -4.61 -6.58
CA ALA A 204 22.39 -3.55 -6.01
C ALA A 204 21.78 -2.65 -7.11
N PRO A 205 20.50 -2.23 -7.00
CA PRO A 205 19.96 -1.19 -7.86
C PRO A 205 20.77 0.11 -7.74
N ALA A 206 21.05 0.75 -8.87
CA ALA A 206 21.83 2.00 -8.90
C ALA A 206 21.02 3.22 -8.38
N ARG A 207 19.69 3.16 -8.49
CA ARG A 207 18.77 4.24 -8.12
C ARG A 207 17.82 3.79 -7.02
N LEU A 208 17.61 4.68 -6.06
CA LEU A 208 16.69 4.48 -4.96
C LEU A 208 15.24 4.41 -5.47
N ALA A 209 14.89 5.24 -6.45
CA ALA A 209 13.55 5.26 -7.02
C ALA A 209 13.18 3.92 -7.69
N ASP A 210 14.13 3.28 -8.38
CA ASP A 210 13.92 1.98 -9.03
C ASP A 210 13.71 0.88 -7.98
N TRP A 211 14.53 0.88 -6.92
CA TRP A 211 14.34 0.01 -5.77
C TRP A 211 12.96 0.22 -5.14
N THR A 212 12.59 1.47 -4.85
CA THR A 212 11.32 1.82 -4.23
C THR A 212 10.13 1.37 -5.07
N ALA A 213 10.17 1.58 -6.40
CA ALA A 213 9.11 1.16 -7.31
C ALA A 213 8.92 -0.37 -7.30
N ARG A 214 10.02 -1.15 -7.25
CA ARG A 214 9.95 -2.62 -7.16
C ARG A 214 9.33 -3.08 -5.84
N GLN A 215 9.73 -2.46 -4.72
CA GLN A 215 9.14 -2.79 -3.42
C GLN A 215 7.66 -2.42 -3.35
N ASP A 216 7.28 -1.29 -3.95
CA ASP A 216 5.89 -0.85 -4.03
C ASP A 216 5.03 -1.82 -4.87
N LEU A 217 5.56 -2.26 -6.02
CA LEU A 217 4.93 -3.26 -6.88
C LEU A 217 4.74 -4.61 -6.18
N ALA A 218 5.77 -5.12 -5.50
CA ALA A 218 5.66 -6.36 -4.73
C ALA A 218 4.56 -6.27 -3.66
N ARG A 219 4.53 -5.14 -2.93
CA ARG A 219 3.55 -4.89 -1.87
C ARG A 219 2.12 -4.77 -2.41
N VAL A 220 1.89 -3.99 -3.48
CA VAL A 220 0.55 -3.83 -4.07
C VAL A 220 0.09 -5.09 -4.79
N GLY A 221 1.01 -5.86 -5.40
CA GLY A 221 0.74 -7.17 -5.97
C GLY A 221 0.24 -8.15 -4.92
N ALA A 222 0.96 -8.29 -3.80
CA ALA A 222 0.53 -9.12 -2.68
C ALA A 222 -0.85 -8.70 -2.13
N ASN A 223 -1.08 -7.40 -1.94
CA ASN A 223 -2.37 -6.89 -1.48
C ASN A 223 -3.51 -7.18 -2.48
N THR A 224 -3.23 -7.06 -3.78
CA THR A 224 -4.22 -7.33 -4.84
C THR A 224 -4.56 -8.82 -4.93
N ALA A 225 -3.58 -9.71 -4.70
CA ALA A 225 -3.81 -11.15 -4.63
C ALA A 225 -4.80 -11.55 -3.52
N GLY A 226 -4.74 -10.88 -2.36
CA GLY A 226 -5.70 -11.10 -1.26
C GLY A 226 -7.14 -10.71 -1.64
N TRP A 227 -7.31 -9.56 -2.30
CA TRP A 227 -8.64 -9.17 -2.79
C TRP A 227 -9.15 -10.10 -3.90
N ARG A 228 -8.26 -10.58 -4.78
CA ARG A 228 -8.62 -11.58 -5.80
C ARG A 228 -9.08 -12.89 -5.15
N ALA A 229 -8.40 -13.37 -4.10
CA ALA A 229 -8.80 -14.58 -3.37
C ALA A 229 -10.20 -14.43 -2.76
N LEU A 230 -10.49 -13.29 -2.12
CA LEU A 230 -11.83 -12.94 -1.62
C LEU A 230 -12.89 -12.96 -2.74
N ALA A 231 -12.61 -12.26 -3.84
CA ALA A 231 -13.54 -12.14 -4.97
C ALA A 231 -13.89 -13.51 -5.60
N LEU A 232 -12.88 -14.38 -5.75
CA LEU A 232 -13.08 -15.74 -6.27
C LEU A 232 -13.83 -16.63 -5.28
N ALA A 233 -13.41 -16.65 -4.01
CA ALA A 233 -13.96 -17.56 -3.01
C ALA A 233 -15.42 -17.25 -2.65
N GLU A 234 -15.78 -15.96 -2.56
CA GLU A 234 -17.12 -15.55 -2.07
C GLU A 234 -18.10 -15.26 -3.20
N HIS A 235 -17.61 -14.89 -4.39
CA HIS A 235 -18.48 -14.41 -5.47
C HIS A 235 -18.21 -15.07 -6.83
N GLY A 236 -17.17 -15.90 -6.97
CA GLY A 236 -16.77 -16.46 -8.26
C GLY A 236 -16.31 -15.38 -9.27
N ILE A 237 -15.88 -14.21 -8.80
CA ILE A 237 -15.46 -13.08 -9.63
C ILE A 237 -13.94 -13.14 -9.83
N GLU A 238 -13.50 -13.24 -11.09
CA GLU A 238 -12.08 -13.10 -11.42
C GLU A 238 -11.69 -11.62 -11.43
N LEU A 239 -10.78 -11.25 -10.54
CA LEU A 239 -10.30 -9.87 -10.42
C LEU A 239 -9.03 -9.68 -11.26
N ALA A 240 -9.08 -8.77 -12.24
CA ALA A 240 -7.95 -8.41 -13.09
C ALA A 240 -7.44 -6.99 -12.77
N ALA A 241 -6.13 -6.85 -12.60
CA ALA A 241 -5.47 -5.56 -12.36
C ALA A 241 -4.46 -5.28 -13.49
N PRO A 242 -4.87 -4.62 -14.60
CA PRO A 242 -4.02 -4.45 -15.79
C PRO A 242 -2.70 -3.72 -15.52
N TYR A 243 -2.59 -2.88 -14.49
CA TYR A 243 -1.34 -2.23 -14.12
C TYR A 243 -0.31 -3.16 -13.45
N LEU A 244 -0.69 -4.39 -13.13
CA LEU A 244 0.21 -5.46 -12.69
C LEU A 244 0.66 -6.38 -13.84
N ASP A 245 0.21 -6.11 -15.07
CA ASP A 245 0.71 -6.80 -16.26
C ASP A 245 2.19 -6.49 -16.49
N ASN A 246 2.97 -7.49 -16.90
CA ASN A 246 4.41 -7.36 -17.09
C ASN A 246 4.75 -6.32 -18.18
N GLU A 247 3.97 -6.23 -19.26
CA GLU A 247 4.22 -5.25 -20.34
C GLU A 247 3.89 -3.85 -19.88
N VAL A 248 2.79 -3.68 -19.14
CA VAL A 248 2.42 -2.38 -18.56
C VAL A 248 3.47 -1.91 -17.56
N ILE A 249 3.94 -2.79 -16.67
CA ILE A 249 5.03 -2.50 -15.73
C ILE A 249 6.29 -2.10 -16.50
N ARG A 250 6.72 -2.90 -17.49
CA ARG A 250 7.94 -2.61 -18.27
C ARG A 250 7.83 -1.28 -19.01
N ALA A 251 6.72 -1.01 -19.68
CA ALA A 251 6.49 0.24 -20.41
C ALA A 251 6.51 1.46 -19.48
N CYS A 252 5.82 1.38 -18.34
CA CYS A 252 5.73 2.50 -17.42
C CYS A 252 7.04 2.74 -16.63
N LEU A 253 7.73 1.66 -16.24
CA LEU A 253 8.99 1.72 -15.49
C LEU A 253 10.23 1.99 -16.36
N ALA A 254 10.13 1.87 -17.68
CA ALA A 254 11.16 2.35 -18.60
C ALA A 254 11.33 3.88 -18.55
N VAL A 255 10.28 4.61 -18.13
CA VAL A 255 10.37 6.05 -17.92
C VAL A 255 11.01 6.34 -16.55
N PRO A 256 12.04 7.20 -16.47
CA PRO A 256 12.65 7.59 -15.21
C PRO A 256 11.64 8.16 -14.22
N ALA A 257 11.81 7.85 -12.93
CA ALA A 257 10.90 8.27 -11.88
C ALA A 257 10.72 9.79 -11.78
N ASP A 258 11.77 10.57 -12.06
CA ASP A 258 11.71 12.05 -12.05
C ASP A 258 10.86 12.63 -13.20
N GLN A 259 10.66 11.87 -14.28
CA GLN A 259 9.78 12.25 -15.39
C GLN A 259 8.36 11.70 -15.19
N ARG A 260 8.25 10.43 -14.77
CA ARG A 260 6.96 9.79 -14.47
C ARG A 260 6.20 10.51 -13.35
N GLY A 261 6.91 10.91 -12.30
CA GLY A 261 6.36 11.68 -11.18
C GLY A 261 6.70 13.17 -11.24
N ALA A 262 6.90 13.72 -12.45
CA ALA A 262 7.24 15.13 -12.64
C ALA A 262 6.24 16.03 -11.88
N PRO A 263 6.71 16.86 -10.93
CA PRO A 263 5.81 17.66 -10.13
C PRO A 263 5.03 18.68 -10.99
N GLY A 264 3.73 18.81 -10.73
CA GLY A 264 2.84 19.73 -11.46
C GLY A 264 2.14 19.11 -12.67
N GLN A 265 2.42 17.84 -13.00
CA GLN A 265 1.67 17.05 -13.98
C GLN A 265 1.04 15.85 -13.27
N TYR A 266 -0.25 15.61 -13.49
CA TYR A 266 -0.95 14.48 -12.90
C TYR A 266 -0.93 13.28 -13.86
N LYS A 267 -0.14 12.25 -13.54
CA LYS A 267 0.01 11.02 -14.34
C LYS A 267 0.36 11.28 -15.82
N PRO A 268 1.49 11.95 -16.10
CA PRO A 268 1.88 12.37 -17.46
C PRO A 268 1.98 11.22 -18.48
N LEU A 269 2.21 9.98 -18.03
CA LEU A 269 2.21 8.81 -18.90
C LEU A 269 0.83 8.47 -19.45
N LEU A 270 -0.24 8.69 -18.68
CA LEU A 270 -1.61 8.52 -19.19
C LEU A 270 -1.92 9.60 -20.22
N ASP A 271 -1.54 10.85 -19.95
CA ASP A 271 -1.71 11.95 -20.90
C ASP A 271 -0.98 11.63 -22.21
N ALA A 272 0.29 11.23 -22.15
CA ALA A 272 1.05 10.85 -23.34
C ALA A 272 0.45 9.64 -24.06
N ALA A 273 -0.05 8.65 -23.33
CA ALA A 273 -0.61 7.43 -23.91
C ALA A 273 -1.96 7.65 -24.60
N PHE A 274 -2.76 8.62 -24.16
CA PHE A 274 -4.16 8.76 -24.59
C PHE A 274 -4.51 10.11 -25.23
N THR A 275 -3.65 11.13 -25.15
CA THR A 275 -3.86 12.41 -25.85
C THR A 275 -4.00 12.16 -27.35
N GLY A 276 -5.02 12.76 -27.96
CA GLY A 276 -5.35 12.56 -29.37
C GLY A 276 -6.02 11.23 -29.70
N LYS A 277 -6.08 10.28 -28.76
CA LYS A 277 -6.87 9.04 -28.92
C LYS A 277 -8.31 9.30 -28.48
N ARG A 278 -9.28 9.02 -29.35
CA ARG A 278 -10.72 9.17 -29.05
C ARG A 278 -11.29 8.06 -28.15
N VAL A 279 -10.47 7.47 -27.28
CA VAL A 279 -10.84 6.33 -26.43
C VAL A 279 -11.25 6.75 -25.01
N LEU A 280 -10.86 7.95 -24.56
CA LEU A 280 -11.24 8.49 -23.25
C LEU A 280 -11.88 9.88 -23.41
N PRO A 281 -12.92 10.23 -22.62
CA PRO A 281 -13.42 11.59 -22.58
C PRO A 281 -12.34 12.56 -22.10
N GLY A 282 -12.20 13.73 -22.74
CA GLY A 282 -11.10 14.67 -22.45
C GLY A 282 -11.07 15.18 -21.01
N PHE A 283 -12.22 15.25 -20.33
CA PHE A 283 -12.26 15.66 -18.93
C PHE A 283 -11.64 14.63 -17.99
N VAL A 284 -11.64 13.34 -18.35
CA VAL A 284 -11.00 12.28 -17.55
C VAL A 284 -9.48 12.47 -17.55
N LEU A 285 -8.90 12.80 -18.71
CA LEU A 285 -7.48 13.12 -18.83
C LEU A 285 -7.12 14.44 -18.11
N ALA A 286 -8.01 15.43 -18.14
CA ALA A 286 -7.79 16.70 -17.45
C ALA A 286 -7.94 16.62 -15.92
N ARG A 287 -8.30 15.46 -15.35
CA ARG A 287 -8.47 15.29 -13.91
C ARG A 287 -7.13 15.35 -13.20
N THR A 288 -7.01 16.24 -12.20
CA THR A 288 -5.78 16.41 -11.40
C THR A 288 -5.95 16.03 -9.93
N THR A 289 -7.16 15.63 -9.55
CA THR A 289 -7.56 15.28 -8.20
C THR A 289 -7.50 13.77 -7.98
N LYS A 290 -7.39 13.39 -6.71
CA LYS A 290 -7.50 12.00 -6.27
C LYS A 290 -8.07 11.93 -4.87
N GLY A 291 -9.04 11.04 -4.67
CA GLY A 291 -9.57 10.72 -3.35
C GLY A 291 -8.59 9.97 -2.46
N GLY A 292 -8.77 10.11 -1.15
CA GLY A 292 -7.93 9.50 -0.14
C GLY A 292 -8.74 8.73 0.89
N PHE A 293 -8.32 7.51 1.19
CA PHE A 293 -8.97 6.64 2.19
C PHE A 293 -8.57 6.97 3.64
N ASN A 294 -7.77 8.01 3.87
CA ASN A 294 -7.23 8.31 5.21
C ASN A 294 -8.33 8.61 6.24
N ALA A 295 -9.30 9.46 5.90
CA ALA A 295 -10.39 9.79 6.81
C ALA A 295 -11.26 8.56 7.13
N LEU A 296 -11.50 7.70 6.13
CA LEU A 296 -12.20 6.42 6.32
C LEU A 296 -11.41 5.46 7.21
N ALA A 297 -10.08 5.41 7.07
CA ALA A 297 -9.22 4.58 7.91
C ALA A 297 -9.17 5.07 9.37
N TYR A 298 -9.09 6.39 9.61
CA TYR A 298 -9.19 6.95 10.97
C TYR A 298 -10.57 6.74 11.59
N ALA A 299 -11.64 6.81 10.80
CA ALA A 299 -12.97 6.43 11.28
C ALA A 299 -12.98 4.98 11.76
N GLY A 300 -12.47 4.04 10.94
CA GLY A 300 -12.37 2.63 11.32
C GLY A 300 -11.52 2.39 12.57
N LEU A 301 -10.37 3.06 12.69
CA LEU A 301 -9.52 2.99 13.88
C LEU A 301 -10.26 3.39 15.16
N ARG A 302 -11.09 4.44 15.09
CA ARG A 302 -11.87 4.93 16.23
C ARG A 302 -13.06 4.02 16.51
N ASP A 303 -13.84 3.69 15.49
CA ASP A 303 -15.10 2.97 15.61
C ASP A 303 -14.88 1.51 16.04
N HIS A 304 -13.75 0.91 15.64
CA HIS A 304 -13.35 -0.46 16.02
C HIS A 304 -12.24 -0.52 17.06
N ALA A 305 -11.93 0.58 17.75
CA ALA A 305 -10.89 0.61 18.78
C ALA A 305 -11.05 -0.50 19.85
N PRO A 306 -12.27 -0.83 20.35
CA PRO A 306 -12.43 -1.93 21.31
C PRO A 306 -11.99 -3.29 20.75
N VAL A 307 -12.41 -3.64 19.53
CA VAL A 307 -12.05 -4.90 18.85
C VAL A 307 -10.53 -4.95 18.61
N LEU A 308 -9.94 -3.83 18.15
CA LEU A 308 -8.49 -3.76 17.93
C LEU A 308 -7.72 -3.94 19.24
N LYS A 309 -8.15 -3.30 20.34
CA LYS A 309 -7.53 -3.48 21.67
C LYS A 309 -7.64 -4.91 22.17
N GLU A 310 -8.72 -5.62 21.86
CA GLU A 310 -8.85 -7.03 22.21
C GLU A 310 -7.87 -7.90 21.40
N LEU A 311 -7.79 -7.67 20.08
CA LEU A 311 -6.94 -8.42 19.16
C LEU A 311 -5.44 -8.25 19.45
N VAL A 312 -4.97 -7.02 19.61
CA VAL A 312 -3.53 -6.72 19.83
C VAL A 312 -3.19 -6.38 21.29
N GLY A 313 -4.15 -6.56 22.21
CA GLY A 313 -3.95 -6.40 23.65
C GLY A 313 -3.39 -7.66 24.32
N PRO A 314 -3.73 -7.94 25.59
CA PRO A 314 -3.16 -9.04 26.39
C PRO A 314 -3.19 -10.42 25.72
N SER A 315 -4.19 -10.68 24.86
CA SER A 315 -4.36 -11.95 24.15
C SER A 315 -3.57 -12.06 22.84
N SER A 316 -2.78 -11.04 22.46
CA SER A 316 -2.07 -10.98 21.19
C SER A 316 -1.13 -12.18 20.99
N ARG A 317 -1.29 -12.86 19.86
CA ARG A 317 -0.41 -13.94 19.40
C ARG A 317 0.97 -13.40 19.01
N LEU A 318 1.04 -12.21 18.41
CA LEU A 318 2.31 -11.55 18.12
C LEU A 318 3.11 -11.28 19.40
N ALA A 319 2.44 -10.80 20.45
CA ALA A 319 3.09 -10.58 21.75
C ALA A 319 3.49 -11.90 22.42
N ALA A 320 2.63 -12.92 22.37
CA ALA A 320 2.93 -14.24 22.94
C ALA A 320 4.12 -14.94 22.26
N LEU A 321 4.33 -14.70 20.96
CA LEU A 321 5.51 -15.17 20.21
C LEU A 321 6.75 -14.29 20.44
N GLY A 322 6.64 -13.20 21.21
CA GLY A 322 7.72 -12.25 21.40
C GLY A 322 8.08 -11.49 20.12
N LEU A 323 7.15 -11.29 19.18
CA LEU A 323 7.43 -10.51 17.97
C LEU A 323 7.20 -9.01 18.17
N VAL A 324 6.29 -8.64 19.08
CA VAL A 324 5.86 -7.26 19.33
C VAL A 324 5.69 -6.99 20.82
N THR A 325 6.06 -5.79 21.26
CA THR A 325 5.80 -5.26 22.60
C THR A 325 4.44 -4.57 22.62
N GLN A 326 3.58 -4.91 23.58
CA GLN A 326 2.18 -4.43 23.63
C GLN A 326 2.04 -2.94 23.93
N ALA A 327 2.83 -2.39 24.86
CA ALA A 327 2.70 -1.00 25.31
C ALA A 327 2.70 0.03 24.16
N PRO A 328 3.70 0.09 23.26
CA PRO A 328 3.72 1.10 22.20
C PRO A 328 2.62 0.92 21.16
N VAL A 329 2.11 -0.31 20.96
CA VAL A 329 0.96 -0.59 20.09
C VAL A 329 -0.32 -0.05 20.73
N ASN A 330 -0.52 -0.30 22.03
CA ASN A 330 -1.65 0.21 22.80
C ASN A 330 -1.68 1.74 22.81
N ASP A 331 -0.52 2.39 22.96
CA ASP A 331 -0.40 3.84 22.89
C ASP A 331 -0.77 4.37 21.49
N ALA A 332 -0.33 3.69 20.44
CA ALA A 332 -0.68 4.03 19.06
C ALA A 332 -2.18 3.90 18.79
N LEU A 333 -2.83 2.88 19.34
CA LEU A 333 -4.28 2.68 19.28
C LEU A 333 -5.04 3.73 20.11
N ALA A 334 -4.54 4.08 21.29
CA ALA A 334 -5.14 5.12 22.14
C ALA A 334 -5.13 6.48 21.44
N ARG A 335 -4.01 6.87 20.82
CA ARG A 335 -3.93 8.07 19.97
C ARG A 335 -4.94 8.03 18.83
N ALA A 336 -5.01 6.90 18.12
CA ALA A 336 -5.97 6.68 17.04
C ALA A 336 -7.43 6.88 17.49
N ALA A 337 -7.81 6.25 18.60
CA ALA A 337 -9.16 6.35 19.17
C ALA A 337 -9.49 7.79 19.61
N ALA A 338 -8.50 8.55 20.07
CA ALA A 338 -8.62 9.96 20.40
C ALA A 338 -8.61 10.90 19.16
N GLY A 339 -8.54 10.37 17.94
CA GLY A 339 -8.46 11.15 16.71
C GLY A 339 -7.13 11.89 16.53
N GLN A 340 -6.09 11.51 17.28
CA GLN A 340 -4.76 12.09 17.18
C GLN A 340 -3.96 11.43 16.06
N PRO A 341 -3.00 12.15 15.44
CA PRO A 341 -2.08 11.54 14.49
C PRO A 341 -1.37 10.33 15.10
N THR A 342 -1.36 9.22 14.37
CA THR A 342 -0.68 8.00 14.80
C THR A 342 -0.01 7.27 13.63
N ALA A 343 0.72 6.20 13.93
CA ALA A 343 1.38 5.35 12.96
C ALA A 343 0.38 4.40 12.26
N GLN A 344 -0.64 4.97 11.60
CA GLN A 344 -1.75 4.21 11.01
C GLN A 344 -1.24 3.06 10.13
N GLY A 345 -0.31 3.31 9.20
CA GLY A 345 0.23 2.25 8.34
C GLY A 345 0.91 1.11 9.10
N ALA A 346 1.55 1.39 10.24
CA ALA A 346 2.14 0.36 11.09
C ALA A 346 1.07 -0.42 11.86
N LEU A 347 0.01 0.24 12.36
CA LEU A 347 -1.15 -0.44 12.95
C LEU A 347 -1.80 -1.39 11.95
N HIS A 348 -1.97 -0.99 10.69
CA HIS A 348 -2.53 -1.84 9.65
C HIS A 348 -1.74 -3.15 9.53
N LEU A 349 -0.41 -3.07 9.50
CA LEU A 349 0.47 -4.23 9.34
C LEU A 349 0.46 -5.13 10.58
N VAL A 350 0.48 -4.57 11.78
CA VAL A 350 0.41 -5.36 13.03
C VAL A 350 -0.93 -6.08 13.14
N VAL A 351 -2.05 -5.38 12.90
CA VAL A 351 -3.38 -5.99 12.92
C VAL A 351 -3.50 -7.09 11.87
N THR A 352 -2.98 -6.85 10.67
CA THR A 352 -2.97 -7.85 9.58
C THR A 352 -2.21 -9.11 9.99
N ALA A 353 -1.01 -8.97 10.58
CA ALA A 353 -0.20 -10.10 11.02
C ALA A 353 -0.86 -10.86 12.20
N GLU A 354 -1.47 -10.13 13.15
CA GLU A 354 -2.20 -10.73 14.26
C GLU A 354 -3.40 -11.56 13.77
N VAL A 355 -4.20 -11.02 12.85
CA VAL A 355 -5.35 -11.73 12.26
C VAL A 355 -4.88 -13.00 11.55
N TRP A 356 -3.85 -12.89 10.70
CA TRP A 356 -3.30 -14.04 9.99
C TRP A 356 -2.80 -15.15 10.92
N LEU A 357 -2.05 -14.79 11.97
CA LEU A 357 -1.58 -15.77 12.97
C LEU A 357 -2.73 -16.48 13.70
N ARG A 358 -3.80 -15.74 14.03
CA ARG A 358 -4.98 -16.33 14.67
C ARG A 358 -5.73 -17.27 13.73
N GLN A 359 -5.87 -16.90 12.47
CA GLN A 359 -6.50 -17.75 11.46
C GLN A 359 -5.72 -19.05 11.23
N LEU A 360 -4.38 -18.98 11.14
CA LEU A 360 -3.54 -20.17 11.04
C LEU A 360 -3.68 -21.10 12.26
N ALA A 361 -3.81 -20.54 13.46
CA ALA A 361 -3.99 -21.35 14.67
C ALA A 361 -5.39 -21.99 14.75
N ALA A 362 -6.41 -21.33 14.20
CA ALA A 362 -7.81 -21.80 14.22
C ALA A 362 -8.11 -22.81 13.10
N ALA A 363 -7.42 -22.72 11.97
CA ALA A 363 -7.53 -23.63 10.85
C ALA A 363 -6.16 -24.29 10.61
N PRO A 364 -5.82 -25.39 11.32
CA PRO A 364 -4.67 -26.21 10.96
C PRO A 364 -4.97 -26.90 9.62
N THR A 365 -4.85 -26.15 8.52
CA THR A 365 -4.89 -26.72 7.18
C THR A 365 -3.61 -27.52 6.98
N CYS A 366 -3.74 -28.80 6.67
CA CYS A 366 -2.66 -29.54 6.02
C CYS A 366 -2.40 -28.80 4.69
N TRP A 367 -1.26 -28.11 4.60
CA TRP A 367 -0.98 -27.14 3.53
C TRP A 367 0.08 -27.62 2.54
N TRP A 368 0.52 -28.87 2.65
CA TRP A 368 1.32 -29.54 1.64
C TRP A 368 0.84 -30.98 1.44
N GLU A 369 0.77 -31.39 0.18
CA GLU A 369 0.68 -32.77 -0.28
C GLU A 369 2.02 -33.10 -0.95
N GLU A 370 2.58 -34.27 -0.66
CA GLU A 370 3.76 -34.76 -1.38
C GLU A 370 3.33 -35.20 -2.79
N VAL A 371 3.43 -34.29 -3.76
CA VAL A 371 3.11 -34.61 -5.15
C VAL A 371 4.19 -35.54 -5.69
N SER A 372 3.84 -36.81 -5.94
CA SER A 372 4.75 -37.78 -6.54
C SER A 372 5.32 -37.20 -7.85
N PRO A 373 6.66 -37.21 -8.06
CA PRO A 373 7.27 -36.56 -9.20
C PRO A 373 6.75 -37.19 -10.50
N HIS A 374 6.02 -36.40 -11.29
CA HIS A 374 5.62 -36.76 -12.64
C HIS A 374 6.81 -36.57 -13.58
N VAL A 375 7.90 -37.31 -13.35
CA VAL A 375 8.91 -37.54 -14.37
C VAL A 375 8.42 -38.75 -15.15
N ALA A 376 7.82 -38.48 -16.31
CA ALA A 376 7.65 -39.50 -17.33
C ALA A 376 9.02 -40.12 -17.60
N ARG A 377 9.18 -41.40 -17.22
CA ARG A 377 10.29 -42.20 -17.74
C ARG A 377 10.11 -42.25 -19.26
N ALA A 378 11.11 -41.75 -19.98
CA ALA A 378 11.23 -41.85 -21.43
C ALA A 378 11.30 -43.32 -21.87
#